data_AF-A0A397E2I2-F1
#
_entry.id   AF-A0A397E2I2-F1
#
_cell.length_a   1.000
_cell.length_b   1.000
_cell.length_c   1.000
_cell.angle_alpha   90.00
_cell.angle_beta   90.00
_cell.angle_gamma   90.00
#
_symmetry.space_group_name_H-M   'P 1'
#
loop_
_entity.id
_entity.type
_entity.pdbx_description
1 polymer ?
#
loop_
_entity_poly.entity_id
_entity_poly.type
_entity_poly.pdbx_seq_one_letter_code
_entity_poly.pdbx_strand_id
1 'polypeptide(L)'
;MLYSLTQQTWDSSLRPLHSVDLARAFFSWSIAYFLYDLVVVAYWQVPQWKVFTAHHLVAMVPFAIFNFYGSCLADTFLLSIYLLVEICVVPMNVATFLEDLGYAHSRIHVIVSYVSFGSWVLARGVLPLYALYILWTVMVPSLSVHSTADWVCAVPAIVCGHVISFFCIGCLIWIITPAFVTNYKARASSSSTQVVLTESTRYGTINPV
;
A
#
# COMPACT_ATOMS: atom_id res chain seq x y z
N MET A 1 3.07 -13.77 0.62
CA MET A 1 3.89 -13.08 1.65
C MET A 1 3.41 -13.32 3.08
N LEU A 2 2.18 -12.97 3.47
CA LEU A 2 1.68 -13.13 4.85
C LEU A 2 1.95 -14.53 5.45
N TYR A 3 1.64 -15.58 4.70
CA TYR A 3 1.94 -16.96 5.11
C TYR A 3 3.44 -17.20 5.38
N SER A 4 4.33 -16.72 4.50
CA SER A 4 5.78 -16.85 4.70
C SER A 4 6.26 -16.14 5.96
N LEU A 5 5.65 -14.98 6.30
CA LEU A 5 5.99 -14.20 7.48
C LEU A 5 5.54 -14.90 8.77
N THR A 6 4.34 -15.50 8.78
CA THR A 6 3.77 -16.15 9.98
C THR A 6 4.35 -17.52 10.26
N GLN A 7 4.88 -18.22 9.26
CA GLN A 7 5.58 -19.49 9.43
C GLN A 7 7.06 -19.33 9.77
N GLN A 8 7.62 -18.13 9.59
CA GLN A 8 9.02 -17.85 9.93
C GLN A 8 9.17 -17.64 11.44
N THR A 9 10.28 -18.12 12.00
CA THR A 9 10.71 -17.80 13.36
C THR A 9 11.84 -16.78 13.30
N TRP A 10 11.85 -15.89 14.27
CA TRP A 10 12.68 -14.69 14.27
C TRP A 10 13.50 -14.66 15.54
N ASP A 11 14.78 -14.32 15.44
CA ASP A 11 15.62 -14.09 16.62
C ASP A 11 15.29 -12.73 17.29
N SER A 12 16.03 -12.38 18.35
CA SER A 12 15.85 -11.12 19.08
C SER A 12 16.11 -9.87 18.24
N SER A 13 16.81 -10.00 17.11
CA SER A 13 17.09 -8.93 16.16
C SER A 13 16.23 -9.04 14.89
N LEU A 14 15.19 -9.89 14.91
CA LEU A 14 14.29 -10.17 13.80
C LEU A 14 14.98 -10.71 12.54
N ARG A 15 16.07 -11.46 12.73
CA ARG A 15 16.71 -12.23 11.65
C ARG A 15 16.00 -13.58 11.50
N PRO A 16 15.86 -14.07 10.25
CA PRO A 16 15.16 -15.33 9.99
C PRO A 16 15.97 -16.52 10.51
N LEU A 17 15.31 -17.45 11.20
CA LEU A 17 15.92 -18.68 11.72
C LEU A 17 15.70 -19.89 10.80
N HIS A 18 14.68 -19.85 9.93
CA HIS A 18 14.44 -20.85 8.89
C HIS A 18 14.69 -20.30 7.48
N SER A 19 14.64 -21.17 6.48
CA SER A 19 14.80 -20.79 5.07
C SER A 19 13.91 -19.60 4.69
N VAL A 20 14.49 -18.69 3.90
CA VAL A 20 13.82 -17.51 3.34
C VAL A 20 13.45 -17.69 1.87
N ASP A 21 13.56 -18.90 1.33
CA ASP A 21 13.42 -19.14 -0.12
C ASP A 21 12.02 -18.77 -0.64
N LEU A 22 10.98 -19.03 0.15
CA LEU A 22 9.62 -18.61 -0.19
C LEU A 22 9.48 -17.09 -0.20
N ALA A 23 10.07 -16.39 0.77
CA ALA A 23 10.06 -14.93 0.81
C ALA A 23 10.83 -14.34 -0.39
N ARG A 24 12.01 -14.90 -0.69
CA ARG A 24 12.80 -14.55 -1.88
C ARG A 24 12.04 -14.74 -3.18
N ALA A 25 11.32 -15.86 -3.33
CA ALA A 25 10.48 -16.11 -4.49
C ALA A 25 9.41 -15.01 -4.65
N PHE A 26 8.74 -14.63 -3.56
CA PHE A 26 7.78 -13.52 -3.60
C PHE A 26 8.45 -12.17 -3.86
N PHE A 27 9.63 -11.90 -3.31
CA PHE A 27 10.39 -10.68 -3.62
C PHE A 27 10.76 -10.61 -5.11
N SER A 28 11.19 -11.74 -5.70
CA SER A 28 11.50 -11.80 -7.14
C SER A 28 10.27 -11.56 -8.00
N TRP A 29 9.14 -12.15 -7.62
CA TRP A 29 7.85 -11.88 -8.26
C TRP A 29 7.48 -10.40 -8.17
N SER A 30 7.70 -9.79 -7.01
CA SER A 30 7.36 -8.38 -6.76
C SER A 30 8.24 -7.43 -7.56
N ILE A 31 9.52 -7.76 -7.75
CA ILE A 31 10.41 -7.03 -8.66
C ILE A 31 9.86 -7.05 -10.09
N ALA A 32 9.44 -8.22 -10.58
CA ALA A 32 8.87 -8.34 -11.92
C ALA A 32 7.56 -7.55 -12.06
N TYR A 33 6.70 -7.60 -11.04
CA TYR A 33 5.47 -6.82 -10.98
C TYR A 33 5.74 -5.30 -10.99
N PHE A 34 6.63 -4.81 -10.12
CA PHE A 34 6.99 -3.39 -10.08
C PHE A 34 7.63 -2.91 -11.38
N LEU A 35 8.42 -3.77 -12.05
CA LEU A 35 9.00 -3.44 -13.34
C LEU A 35 7.91 -3.33 -14.43
N TYR A 36 6.94 -4.23 -14.44
CA TYR A 36 5.80 -4.14 -15.35
C TYR A 36 5.00 -2.86 -15.12
N ASP A 37 4.60 -2.58 -13.88
CA ASP A 37 3.86 -1.37 -13.52
C ASP A 37 4.65 -0.10 -13.86
N LEU A 38 5.96 -0.10 -13.64
CA LEU A 38 6.86 0.99 -14.02
C LEU A 38 6.79 1.27 -15.53
N VAL A 39 6.83 0.23 -16.37
CA VAL A 39 6.73 0.36 -17.84
C VAL A 39 5.37 0.93 -18.23
N VAL A 40 4.28 0.41 -17.65
CA VAL A 40 2.92 0.88 -17.93
C VAL A 40 2.77 2.36 -17.54
N VAL A 41 3.18 2.74 -16.34
CA VAL A 41 3.09 4.12 -15.84
C VAL A 41 3.93 5.07 -16.67
N ALA A 42 5.15 4.67 -17.05
CA ALA A 42 6.03 5.50 -17.87
C ALA A 42 5.51 5.69 -19.30
N TYR A 43 4.87 4.66 -19.88
CA TYR A 43 4.36 4.71 -21.24
C TYR A 43 3.03 5.46 -21.35
N TRP A 44 2.05 5.16 -20.48
CA TRP A 44 0.72 5.78 -20.52
C TRP A 44 0.62 7.10 -19.77
N GLN A 45 1.63 7.47 -18.98
CA GLN A 45 1.73 8.77 -18.32
C GLN A 45 0.46 9.19 -17.56
N VAL A 46 -0.09 8.27 -16.78
CA VAL A 46 -1.24 8.53 -15.90
C VAL A 46 -0.99 9.74 -14.97
N PRO A 47 -2.02 10.38 -14.41
CA PRO A 47 -1.82 11.48 -13.48
C PRO A 47 -0.81 11.12 -12.37
N GLN A 48 0.15 12.01 -12.12
CA GLN A 48 1.27 11.79 -11.19
C GLN A 48 2.28 10.69 -11.60
N TRP A 49 2.34 10.30 -12.88
CA TRP A 49 3.23 9.23 -13.35
C TRP A 49 4.68 9.38 -12.90
N LYS A 50 5.25 10.59 -12.91
CA LYS A 50 6.64 10.83 -12.48
C LYS A 50 6.90 10.38 -11.04
N VAL A 51 5.93 10.65 -10.16
CA VAL A 51 6.02 10.30 -8.75
C VAL A 51 5.88 8.79 -8.58
N PHE A 52 4.95 8.16 -9.31
CA PHE A 52 4.79 6.71 -9.31
C PHE A 52 6.02 5.99 -9.90
N THR A 53 6.62 6.49 -10.98
CA THR A 53 7.87 5.99 -11.54
C THR A 53 8.99 6.02 -10.49
N ALA A 54 9.18 7.18 -9.82
CA ALA A 54 10.18 7.30 -8.76
C ALA A 54 9.90 6.34 -7.59
N HIS A 55 8.63 6.21 -7.18
CA HIS A 55 8.22 5.26 -6.14
C HIS A 55 8.58 3.82 -6.49
N HIS A 56 8.26 3.34 -7.70
CA HIS A 56 8.54 1.98 -8.12
C HIS A 56 10.05 1.71 -8.21
N LEU A 57 10.82 2.66 -8.73
CA LEU A 57 12.28 2.55 -8.77
C LEU A 57 12.88 2.43 -7.37
N VAL A 58 12.51 3.32 -6.45
CA VAL A 58 12.99 3.30 -5.06
C VAL A 58 12.52 2.06 -4.32
N ALA A 59 11.27 1.62 -4.53
CA ALA A 59 10.71 0.44 -3.90
C ALA A 59 11.43 -0.84 -4.34
N MET A 60 11.83 -0.95 -5.61
CA MET A 60 12.50 -2.12 -6.15
C MET A 60 13.94 -2.33 -5.64
N VAL A 61 14.68 -1.25 -5.37
CA VAL A 61 16.10 -1.31 -4.98
C VAL A 61 16.38 -2.29 -3.83
N PRO A 62 15.71 -2.20 -2.66
CA PRO A 62 16.04 -3.07 -1.54
C PRO A 62 15.65 -4.54 -1.81
N PHE A 63 14.58 -4.81 -2.59
CA PHE A 63 14.25 -6.17 -3.01
C PHE A 63 15.31 -6.76 -3.96
N ALA A 64 15.80 -5.96 -4.91
CA ALA A 64 16.84 -6.40 -5.85
C ALA A 64 18.16 -6.69 -5.14
N ILE A 65 18.59 -5.81 -4.23
CA ILE A 65 19.79 -6.03 -3.42
C ILE A 65 19.64 -7.30 -2.59
N PHE A 66 18.53 -7.47 -1.87
CA PHE A 66 18.29 -8.65 -1.05
C PHE A 66 18.30 -9.97 -1.83
N ASN A 67 17.71 -9.99 -3.04
CA ASN A 67 17.61 -11.21 -3.84
C ASN A 67 18.88 -11.56 -4.61
N PHE A 68 19.63 -10.56 -5.09
CA PHE A 68 20.79 -10.79 -5.96
C PHE A 68 22.13 -10.58 -5.27
N TYR A 69 22.16 -9.98 -4.07
CA TYR A 69 23.35 -9.84 -3.24
C TYR A 69 23.23 -10.72 -1.98
N GLY A 70 23.82 -11.92 -2.06
CA GLY A 70 23.54 -13.07 -1.18
C GLY A 70 23.87 -12.94 0.31
N SER A 71 24.32 -11.79 0.80
CA SER A 71 24.75 -11.58 2.19
C SER A 71 23.76 -10.80 3.07
N CYS A 72 22.66 -10.28 2.52
CA CYS A 72 21.79 -9.31 3.22
C CYS A 72 20.54 -9.92 3.88
N LEU A 73 20.66 -11.02 4.63
CA LEU A 73 19.48 -11.69 5.22
C LEU A 73 18.77 -10.89 6.33
N ALA A 74 19.45 -9.89 6.91
CA ALA A 74 18.93 -9.12 8.04
C ALA A 74 17.64 -8.37 7.72
N ASP A 75 17.45 -7.92 6.47
CA ASP A 75 16.30 -7.08 6.10
C ASP A 75 15.04 -7.86 5.70
N THR A 76 15.08 -9.21 5.74
CA THR A 76 13.98 -10.08 5.27
C THR A 76 12.65 -9.73 5.92
N PHE A 77 12.65 -9.50 7.24
CA PHE A 77 11.44 -9.15 8.00
C PHE A 77 10.85 -7.84 7.47
N LEU A 78 11.68 -6.81 7.39
CA LEU A 78 11.28 -5.46 6.99
C LEU A 78 10.75 -5.44 5.56
N LEU A 79 11.45 -6.09 4.63
CA LEU A 79 11.03 -6.26 3.23
C LEU A 79 9.70 -7.00 3.12
N SER A 80 9.48 -8.01 3.95
CA SER A 80 8.22 -8.76 3.99
C SER A 80 7.05 -7.89 4.45
N ILE A 81 7.26 -7.03 5.46
CA ILE A 81 6.26 -6.06 5.92
C ILE A 81 5.99 -5.01 4.83
N TYR A 82 7.04 -4.46 4.21
CA TYR A 82 6.88 -3.49 3.12
C TYR A 82 6.19 -4.08 1.89
N LEU A 83 6.33 -5.37 1.61
CA LEU A 83 5.55 -5.99 0.54
C LEU A 83 4.08 -6.19 0.93
N LEU A 84 3.79 -6.42 2.22
CA LEU A 84 2.42 -6.61 2.69
C LEU A 84 1.55 -5.36 2.51
N VAL A 85 2.15 -4.17 2.41
CA VAL A 85 1.44 -2.90 2.17
C VAL A 85 0.68 -2.92 0.85
N GLU A 86 1.09 -3.75 -0.11
CA GLU A 86 0.46 -3.88 -1.43
C GLU A 86 -0.90 -4.57 -1.39
N ILE A 87 -1.28 -5.17 -0.25
CA ILE A 87 -2.61 -5.79 -0.11
C ILE A 87 -3.75 -4.78 -0.33
N CYS A 88 -3.51 -3.48 -0.11
CA CYS A 88 -4.51 -2.44 -0.36
C CYS A 88 -4.78 -2.19 -1.85
N VAL A 89 -3.89 -2.65 -2.75
CA VAL A 89 -4.07 -2.47 -4.20
C VAL A 89 -5.22 -3.31 -4.72
N VAL A 90 -5.44 -4.51 -4.17
CA VAL A 90 -6.54 -5.40 -4.60
C VAL A 90 -7.91 -4.73 -4.47
N PRO A 91 -8.37 -4.28 -3.28
CA PRO A 91 -9.66 -3.61 -3.18
C PRO A 91 -9.70 -2.27 -3.93
N MET A 92 -8.58 -1.57 -4.07
CA MET A 92 -8.51 -0.34 -4.87
C MET A 92 -8.81 -0.61 -6.36
N ASN A 93 -8.14 -1.60 -6.94
CA ASN A 93 -8.34 -1.96 -8.35
C ASN A 93 -9.74 -2.51 -8.60
N VAL A 94 -10.31 -3.27 -7.65
CA VAL A 94 -11.71 -3.73 -7.75
C VAL A 94 -12.69 -2.55 -7.72
N ALA A 95 -12.45 -1.52 -6.88
CA ALA A 95 -13.28 -0.33 -6.86
C ALA A 95 -13.24 0.41 -8.21
N THR A 96 -12.04 0.63 -8.75
CA THR A 96 -11.85 1.28 -10.06
C THR A 96 -12.51 0.48 -11.18
N PHE A 97 -12.34 -0.84 -11.22
CA PHE A 97 -12.96 -1.70 -12.22
C PHE A 97 -14.50 -1.64 -12.19
N LEU A 98 -15.10 -1.56 -10.99
CA LEU A 98 -16.54 -1.38 -10.86
C LEU A 98 -17.01 -0.01 -11.37
N GLU A 99 -16.20 1.04 -11.22
CA GLU A 99 -16.49 2.36 -11.79
C GLU A 99 -16.43 2.33 -13.31
N ASP A 100 -15.39 1.72 -13.88
CA ASP A 100 -15.18 1.61 -15.32
C ASP A 100 -16.29 0.79 -16.02
N LEU A 101 -16.84 -0.21 -15.32
CA LEU A 101 -17.98 -1.00 -15.80
C LEU A 101 -19.34 -0.30 -15.64
N GLY A 102 -19.39 0.94 -15.12
CA GLY A 102 -20.62 1.68 -14.89
C GLY A 102 -21.42 1.22 -13.66
N TYR A 103 -20.84 0.38 -12.79
CA TYR A 103 -21.41 0.00 -11.49
C TYR A 103 -21.03 0.98 -10.37
N ALA A 104 -20.63 2.19 -10.75
CA ALA A 104 -20.46 3.32 -9.84
C ALA A 104 -21.73 3.49 -9.00
N HIS A 105 -21.56 3.60 -7.68
CA HIS A 105 -22.65 3.72 -6.70
C HIS A 105 -23.47 2.47 -6.38
N SER A 106 -23.15 1.32 -6.95
CA SER A 106 -23.70 0.04 -6.49
C SER A 106 -23.34 -0.25 -5.02
N ARG A 107 -24.13 -1.08 -4.32
CA ARG A 107 -23.83 -1.49 -2.93
C ARG A 107 -22.45 -2.15 -2.83
N ILE A 108 -22.08 -2.94 -3.84
CA ILE A 108 -20.77 -3.61 -3.90
C ILE A 108 -19.67 -2.55 -4.03
N HIS A 109 -19.82 -1.59 -4.95
CA HIS A 109 -18.86 -0.51 -5.12
C HIS A 109 -18.65 0.31 -3.83
N VAL A 110 -19.73 0.59 -3.09
CA VAL A 110 -19.65 1.25 -1.77
C VAL A 110 -18.79 0.44 -0.81
N ILE A 111 -19.11 -0.84 -0.61
CA ILE A 111 -18.41 -1.71 0.33
C ILE A 111 -16.92 -1.78 -0.04
N VAL A 112 -16.61 -2.03 -1.31
CA VAL A 112 -15.23 -2.12 -1.79
C VAL A 112 -14.49 -0.80 -1.61
N SER A 113 -15.16 0.35 -1.79
CA SER A 113 -14.55 1.67 -1.55
C SER A 113 -14.17 1.89 -0.08
N TYR A 114 -15.05 1.48 0.86
CA TYR A 114 -14.73 1.54 2.30
C TYR A 114 -13.61 0.58 2.68
N VAL A 115 -13.63 -0.65 2.15
CA VAL A 115 -12.56 -1.64 2.37
C VAL A 115 -11.24 -1.11 1.81
N SER A 116 -11.26 -0.50 0.62
CA SER A 116 -10.08 0.12 0.02
C SER A 116 -9.52 1.22 0.92
N PHE A 117 -10.36 2.15 1.39
CA PHE A 117 -9.92 3.21 2.30
C PHE A 117 -9.35 2.67 3.62
N GLY A 118 -10.05 1.73 4.28
CA GLY A 118 -9.57 1.09 5.50
C GLY A 118 -8.25 0.34 5.29
N SER A 119 -8.11 -0.37 4.17
CA SER A 119 -6.86 -1.05 3.81
C SER A 119 -5.71 -0.08 3.57
N TRP A 120 -5.97 1.10 3.00
CA TRP A 120 -4.97 2.16 2.85
C TRP A 120 -4.48 2.67 4.21
N VAL A 121 -5.38 2.95 5.15
CA VAL A 121 -5.02 3.40 6.50
C VAL A 121 -4.15 2.36 7.21
N LEU A 122 -4.57 1.09 7.19
CA LEU A 122 -3.85 0.02 7.89
C LEU A 122 -2.54 -0.36 7.18
N ALA A 123 -2.62 -0.71 5.90
CA ALA A 123 -1.51 -1.28 5.16
C ALA A 123 -0.52 -0.22 4.67
N ARG A 124 -0.97 0.99 4.34
CA ARG A 124 -0.10 2.09 3.84
C ARG A 124 0.04 3.27 4.79
N GLY A 125 -0.67 3.28 5.92
CA GLY A 125 -0.45 4.23 7.02
C GLY A 125 0.26 3.59 8.20
N VAL A 126 -0.37 2.60 8.83
CA VAL A 126 0.14 2.00 10.09
C VAL A 126 1.33 1.08 9.86
N LEU A 127 1.26 0.16 8.90
CA LEU A 127 2.35 -0.81 8.66
C LEU A 127 3.70 -0.15 8.31
N PRO A 128 3.78 0.87 7.44
CA PRO A 128 5.06 1.53 7.15
C PRO A 128 5.66 2.23 8.38
N LEU A 129 4.82 2.82 9.24
CA LEU A 129 5.29 3.42 10.50
C LEU A 129 5.80 2.37 11.47
N TYR A 130 5.11 1.23 11.56
CA TYR A 130 5.57 0.09 12.35
C TYR A 130 6.89 -0.47 11.83
N ALA A 131 7.04 -0.58 10.50
CA ALA A 131 8.27 -1.00 9.85
C ALA A 131 9.44 -0.06 10.19
N LEU A 132 9.24 1.26 10.10
CA LEU A 132 10.24 2.26 10.50
C LEU A 132 10.57 2.19 12.00
N TYR A 133 9.58 1.97 12.86
CA TYR A 133 9.80 1.78 14.28
C TYR A 133 10.71 0.57 14.55
N ILE A 134 10.42 -0.58 13.95
CA ILE A 134 11.23 -1.80 14.07
C ILE A 134 12.64 -1.58 13.51
N LEU A 135 12.75 -0.91 12.37
CA LEU A 135 14.03 -0.57 11.77
C LEU A 135 14.94 0.15 12.78
N TRP A 136 14.43 1.19 13.44
CA TRP A 136 15.22 2.01 14.36
C TRP A 136 15.41 1.41 15.76
N THR A 137 14.45 0.65 16.25
CA THR A 137 14.49 0.13 17.63
C THR A 137 15.11 -1.25 17.75
N VAL A 138 15.12 -2.03 16.67
CA VAL A 138 15.60 -3.42 16.68
C VAL A 138 16.73 -3.62 15.67
N MET A 139 16.51 -3.28 14.39
CA MET A 139 17.46 -3.66 13.34
C MET A 139 18.73 -2.82 13.34
N VAL A 140 18.63 -1.48 13.30
CA VAL A 140 19.79 -0.58 13.30
C VAL A 140 20.69 -0.80 14.53
N PRO A 141 20.16 -0.93 15.76
CA PRO A 141 21.00 -1.24 16.93
C PRO A 141 21.71 -2.60 16.87
N SER A 142 21.20 -3.56 16.08
CA SER A 142 21.79 -4.90 15.92
C SER A 142 22.95 -4.93 14.91
N LEU A 143 23.20 -3.84 14.19
CA LEU A 143 24.26 -3.76 13.19
C LEU A 143 25.63 -3.62 13.87
N SER A 144 26.63 -4.36 13.38
CA SER A 144 28.00 -4.16 13.82
C SER A 144 28.54 -2.85 13.25
N VAL A 145 28.91 -1.92 14.14
CA VAL A 145 29.43 -0.58 13.77
C VAL A 145 30.68 -0.66 12.86
N HIS A 146 31.42 -1.77 12.92
CA HIS A 146 32.68 -1.96 12.19
C HIS A 146 32.57 -2.85 10.94
N SER A 147 31.40 -3.43 10.64
CA SER A 147 31.20 -4.26 9.45
C SER A 147 30.67 -3.43 8.28
N THR A 148 31.52 -3.12 7.31
CA THR A 148 31.09 -2.46 6.06
C THR A 148 30.06 -3.27 5.29
N ALA A 149 30.09 -4.61 5.37
CA ALA A 149 29.13 -5.49 4.71
C ALA A 149 27.70 -5.31 5.27
N ASP A 150 27.57 -5.19 6.59
CA ASP A 150 26.26 -5.02 7.26
C ASP A 150 25.62 -3.68 6.86
N TRP A 151 26.42 -2.62 6.79
CA TRP A 151 25.94 -1.29 6.38
C TRP A 151 25.58 -1.22 4.91
N VAL A 152 26.30 -1.91 4.02
CA VAL A 152 25.95 -1.97 2.58
C VAL A 152 24.57 -2.61 2.37
N CYS A 153 24.20 -3.58 3.20
CA CYS A 153 22.87 -4.19 3.18
C CYS A 153 21.80 -3.27 3.78
N ALA A 154 22.07 -2.70 4.96
CA ALA A 154 21.06 -1.97 5.72
C ALA A 154 20.77 -0.57 5.18
N VAL A 155 21.77 0.15 4.65
CA VAL A 155 21.60 1.56 4.21
C VAL A 155 20.53 1.69 3.11
N PRO A 156 20.52 0.87 2.05
CA PRO A 156 19.44 0.90 1.06
C PRO A 156 18.06 0.67 1.69
N ALA A 157 17.92 -0.30 2.59
CA ALA A 157 16.67 -0.58 3.28
C ALA A 157 16.22 0.59 4.17
N ILE A 158 17.15 1.22 4.88
CA ILE A 158 16.90 2.42 5.70
C ILE A 158 16.39 3.55 4.80
N VAL A 159 17.16 3.94 3.78
CA VAL A 159 16.83 5.09 2.94
C VAL A 159 15.51 4.86 2.19
N CYS A 160 15.38 3.71 1.53
CA CYS A 160 14.18 3.39 0.76
C CYS A 160 12.96 3.25 1.68
N GLY A 161 13.10 2.62 2.86
CA GLY A 161 12.04 2.49 3.84
C GLY A 161 11.46 3.84 4.26
N HIS A 162 12.29 4.85 4.52
CA HIS A 162 11.83 6.20 4.85
C HIS A 162 11.10 6.85 3.68
N VAL A 163 11.73 6.86 2.50
CA VAL A 163 11.16 7.49 1.30
C VAL A 163 9.80 6.90 0.96
N ILE A 164 9.68 5.57 0.98
CA ILE A 164 8.43 4.86 0.71
C ILE A 164 7.38 5.13 1.79
N SER A 165 7.76 5.15 3.07
CA SER A 165 6.82 5.43 4.16
C SER A 165 6.26 6.84 4.07
N PHE A 166 7.10 7.85 3.82
CA PHE A 166 6.66 9.22 3.61
C PHE A 166 5.75 9.34 2.38
N PHE A 167 6.09 8.65 1.29
CA PHE A 167 5.25 8.61 0.10
C PHE A 167 3.85 8.04 0.41
N CYS A 168 3.78 6.88 1.06
CA CYS A 168 2.52 6.23 1.40
C CYS A 168 1.63 7.10 2.31
N ILE A 169 2.22 7.73 3.33
CA ILE A 169 1.51 8.65 4.23
C ILE A 169 1.07 9.92 3.49
N GLY A 170 1.93 10.47 2.64
CA GLY A 170 1.61 11.63 1.81
C GLY A 170 0.44 11.37 0.87
N CYS A 171 0.43 10.22 0.18
CA CYS A 171 -0.70 9.78 -0.63
C CYS A 171 -1.97 9.62 0.21
N LEU A 172 -1.88 9.03 1.39
CA LEU A 172 -3.02 8.86 2.28
C LEU A 172 -3.66 10.21 2.65
N ILE A 173 -2.85 11.21 3.02
CA ILE A 173 -3.33 12.51 3.50
C ILE A 173 -3.80 13.40 2.34
N TRP A 174 -3.04 13.49 1.24
CA TRP A 174 -3.29 14.48 0.19
C TRP A 174 -4.07 13.96 -1.01
N ILE A 175 -4.15 12.65 -1.22
CA ILE A 175 -4.81 12.05 -2.39
C ILE A 175 -6.00 11.20 -1.96
N ILE A 176 -5.75 10.17 -1.14
CA ILE A 176 -6.75 9.15 -0.83
C ILE A 176 -7.84 9.69 0.10
N THR A 177 -7.48 10.38 1.18
CA THR A 177 -8.47 10.94 2.13
C THR A 177 -9.36 11.99 1.46
N PRO A 178 -8.84 12.99 0.72
CA PRO A 178 -9.68 13.95 0.03
C PRO A 178 -10.59 13.30 -1.02
N ALA A 179 -10.08 12.36 -1.82
CA ALA A 179 -10.88 11.64 -2.81
C ALA A 179 -12.03 10.86 -2.16
N PHE A 180 -11.76 10.16 -1.06
CA PHE A 180 -12.77 9.44 -0.30
C PHE A 180 -13.83 10.38 0.28
N VAL A 181 -13.43 11.49 0.90
CA VAL A 181 -14.35 12.47 1.50
C VAL A 181 -15.24 13.12 0.44
N THR A 182 -14.69 13.49 -0.72
CA THR A 182 -15.48 14.05 -1.84
C THR A 182 -16.53 13.06 -2.33
N ASN A 183 -16.13 11.79 -2.55
CA ASN A 183 -17.04 10.74 -2.96
C ASN A 183 -18.13 10.45 -1.91
N TYR A 184 -17.77 10.49 -0.63
CA TYR A 184 -18.72 10.33 0.47
C TYR A 184 -19.74 11.49 0.52
N LYS A 185 -19.28 12.74 0.42
CA LYS A 185 -20.13 13.93 0.40
C LYS A 185 -21.10 13.94 -0.78
N ALA A 186 -20.62 13.63 -1.98
CA ALA A 186 -21.45 13.56 -3.19
C ALA A 186 -22.59 12.53 -3.05
N ARG A 187 -22.32 11.41 -2.38
CA ARG A 187 -23.32 10.36 -2.08
C ARG A 187 -24.31 10.78 -1.00
N ALA A 188 -23.85 11.46 0.04
CA ALA A 188 -24.73 11.99 1.07
C ALA A 188 -25.74 12.98 0.46
N SER A 189 -25.30 13.87 -0.43
CA SER A 189 -26.19 14.77 -1.15
C SER A 189 -27.18 14.04 -2.07
N SER A 190 -26.75 13.02 -2.82
CA SER A 190 -27.65 12.28 -3.72
C SER A 190 -28.71 11.46 -2.97
N SER A 191 -28.33 10.88 -1.82
CA SER A 191 -29.25 10.16 -0.93
C SER A 191 -30.29 11.11 -0.35
N SER A 192 -29.87 12.29 0.14
CA SER A 192 -30.79 13.31 0.65
C SER A 192 -31.78 13.80 -0.42
N THR A 193 -31.33 14.01 -1.66
CA THR A 193 -32.21 14.41 -2.77
C THR A 193 -33.22 13.31 -3.13
N GLN A 194 -32.81 12.03 -3.12
CA GLN A 194 -33.75 10.92 -3.34
C GLN A 194 -34.78 10.79 -2.22
N VAL A 195 -34.40 10.96 -0.96
CA VAL A 195 -35.32 10.94 0.19
C VAL A 195 -36.34 12.08 0.09
N VAL A 196 -35.90 13.30 -0.24
CA VAL A 196 -36.80 14.46 -0.43
C VAL A 196 -37.77 14.23 -1.59
N LEU A 197 -37.32 13.65 -2.70
CA LEU A 197 -38.19 13.33 -3.83
C LEU A 197 -39.20 12.23 -3.49
N THR A 198 -38.80 11.19 -2.77
CA THR A 198 -39.72 10.12 -2.32
C THR A 198 -40.69 10.60 -1.25
N GLU A 199 -40.28 11.53 -0.39
CA GLU A 199 -41.16 12.16 0.60
C GLU A 199 -42.16 13.12 -0.06
N SER A 200 -41.72 13.91 -1.05
CA SER A 200 -42.59 14.79 -1.86
C SER A 200 -43.59 14.01 -2.73
N THR A 201 -43.25 12.80 -3.18
CA THR A 201 -44.21 11.94 -3.91
C THR A 201 -45.14 11.18 -2.98
N ARG A 202 -44.72 10.92 -1.73
CA ARG A 202 -45.52 10.22 -0.73
C ARG A 202 -46.52 11.14 -0.01
N TYR A 203 -46.14 12.41 0.20
CA TYR A 203 -47.05 13.47 0.62
C TYR A 203 -47.52 14.22 -0.62
N GLY A 204 -48.50 13.66 -1.33
CA GLY A 204 -49.03 14.21 -2.55
C GLY A 204 -49.25 15.72 -2.47
N THR A 205 -48.86 16.42 -3.53
CA THR A 205 -49.25 17.80 -3.83
C THR A 205 -50.75 17.97 -3.59
N ILE A 206 -51.11 18.49 -2.41
CA ILE A 206 -52.42 19.09 -2.17
C ILE A 206 -52.33 20.47 -2.80
N ASN A 207 -52.78 20.58 -4.04
CA ASN A 207 -53.08 21.88 -4.63
C ASN A 207 -54.21 22.51 -3.82
N PRO A 208 -54.04 23.70 -3.21
CA PRO A 208 -55.18 24.48 -2.80
C PRO A 208 -55.86 25.05 -4.05
N VAL A 209 -57.19 24.92 -4.04
CA VAL A 209 -58.17 25.33 -5.06
C VAL A 209 -58.01 26.78 -5.49
#